data_AF-A0A0J7LEI9-F1
#
_entry.id   AF-A0A0J7LEI9-F1
#
_cell.length_a   1.000
_cell.length_b   1.000
_cell.length_c   1.000
_cell.angle_alpha   90.00
_cell.angle_beta   90.00
_cell.angle_gamma   90.00
#
_symmetry.space_group_name_H-M   'P 1'
#
loop_
_entity.id
_entity.type
_entity.pdbx_description
1 polymer ?
#
loop_
_entity_poly.entity_id
_entity_poly.type
_entity_poly.pdbx_seq_one_letter_code
_entity_poly.pdbx_strand_id
1 'polypeptide(L)'
;MQILTQKNGRNTKYFEIQEDGVFIKDNFAKEVQEYKVHFNDIQDEEIVFRKSKDFVLIIVVISVLFNGIFLTIFFNEHYHLSGSLGMIVFGVMMIPVFIIAGLCNNEFRKEASKSLTAKRPIIFFYTNKDKEQVDLFVSKIKESKKEFYLKEYFRIDNLIPTHVQLSRIHWLYENKYINESNAKFIIDEIESKRIIEGL
;
A
#
# COMPACT_ATOMS: atom_id res chain seq x y z
N MET A 1 18.96 -10.24 2.35
CA MET A 1 17.64 -10.26 1.69
C MET A 1 16.56 -9.95 2.71
N GLN A 2 15.75 -8.93 2.47
CA GLN A 2 14.68 -8.52 3.38
C GLN A 2 13.34 -8.72 2.68
N ILE A 3 12.49 -9.55 3.29
CA ILE A 3 11.23 -10.03 2.71
C ILE A 3 10.10 -9.73 3.68
N LEU A 4 8.96 -9.29 3.16
CA LEU A 4 7.72 -9.15 3.91
C LEU A 4 6.61 -9.91 3.17
N THR A 5 5.93 -10.81 3.88
CA THR A 5 4.75 -11.52 3.34
C THR A 5 3.55 -11.18 4.20
N GLN A 6 2.48 -10.67 3.58
CA GLN A 6 1.25 -10.31 4.25
C GLN A 6 0.09 -11.15 3.70
N LYS A 7 -0.79 -11.63 4.59
CA LYS A 7 -1.98 -12.40 4.21
C LYS A 7 -3.22 -11.76 4.79
N ASN A 8 -4.18 -11.44 3.93
CA ASN A 8 -5.49 -10.95 4.32
C ASN A 8 -6.59 -11.77 3.62
N GLY A 9 -7.15 -12.74 4.35
CA GLY A 9 -8.14 -13.67 3.80
C GLY A 9 -7.56 -14.53 2.68
N ARG A 10 -8.09 -14.36 1.46
CA ARG A 10 -7.64 -15.07 0.24
C ARG A 10 -6.52 -14.33 -0.49
N ASN A 11 -6.18 -13.11 -0.09
CA ASN A 11 -5.19 -12.29 -0.76
C ASN A 11 -3.85 -12.43 -0.03
N THR A 12 -2.77 -12.60 -0.80
CA THR A 12 -1.41 -12.62 -0.26
C THR A 12 -0.55 -11.62 -1.03
N LYS A 13 0.17 -10.78 -0.28
CA LYS A 13 1.14 -9.84 -0.84
C LYS A 13 2.53 -10.23 -0.38
N TYR A 14 3.46 -10.30 -1.31
CA TYR A 14 4.87 -10.57 -1.08
C TYR A 14 5.67 -9.36 -1.54
N PHE A 15 6.58 -8.92 -0.69
CA PHE A 15 7.48 -7.80 -0.94
C PHE A 15 8.91 -8.25 -0.70
N GLU A 16 9.81 -7.88 -1.59
CA GLU A 16 11.23 -8.17 -1.49
C GLU A 16 12.03 -6.94 -1.87
N ILE A 17 12.94 -6.53 -0.99
CA ILE A 17 13.87 -5.42 -1.27
C ILE A 17 15.06 -5.99 -2.03
N GLN A 18 15.24 -5.49 -3.25
CA GLN A 18 16.36 -5.80 -4.15
C GLN A 18 17.35 -4.62 -4.19
N GLU A 19 18.45 -4.76 -4.93
CA GLU A 19 19.51 -3.75 -4.97
C GLU A 19 19.08 -2.40 -5.59
N ASP A 20 18.15 -2.43 -6.54
CA ASP A 20 17.71 -1.28 -7.36
C ASP A 20 16.22 -0.94 -7.18
N GLY A 21 15.52 -1.62 -6.27
CA GLY A 21 14.12 -1.36 -6.01
C GLY A 21 13.42 -2.42 -5.14
N VAL A 22 12.10 -2.39 -5.17
CA VAL A 22 11.24 -3.31 -4.41
C VAL A 22 10.44 -4.17 -5.39
N PHE A 23 10.58 -5.48 -5.28
CA PHE A 23 9.78 -6.45 -6.01
C PHE A 23 8.50 -6.76 -5.23
N ILE A 24 7.37 -6.78 -5.93
CA ILE A 24 6.04 -6.92 -5.36
C ILE A 24 5.31 -8.01 -6.14
N LYS A 25 4.74 -8.96 -5.40
CA LYS A 25 3.87 -10.00 -5.92
C LYS A 25 2.56 -9.99 -5.15
N ASP A 26 1.49 -9.60 -5.83
CA ASP A 26 0.13 -9.58 -5.28
C ASP A 26 -0.65 -10.77 -5.87
N ASN A 27 -1.07 -11.70 -5.01
CA ASN A 27 -1.95 -12.79 -5.40
C ASN A 27 -3.36 -12.42 -4.96
N PHE A 28 -4.19 -12.05 -5.93
CA PHE A 28 -5.59 -11.71 -5.70
C PHE A 28 -6.49 -12.74 -6.37
N ALA A 29 -7.04 -13.65 -5.55
CA ALA A 29 -7.98 -14.71 -5.92
C ALA A 29 -7.55 -15.64 -7.09
N LYS A 30 -7.52 -15.14 -8.32
CA LYS A 30 -7.16 -15.86 -9.56
C LYS A 30 -6.10 -15.14 -10.39
N GLU A 31 -5.70 -13.93 -10.01
CA GLU A 31 -4.69 -13.15 -10.72
C GLU A 31 -3.45 -13.00 -9.84
N VAL A 32 -2.30 -13.22 -10.46
CA VAL A 32 -0.99 -12.99 -9.85
C VAL A 32 -0.39 -11.79 -10.57
N GLN A 33 -0.24 -10.68 -9.86
CA GLN A 33 0.39 -9.48 -10.38
C GLN A 33 1.79 -9.37 -9.81
N GLU A 34 2.79 -9.44 -10.68
CA GLU A 34 4.20 -9.26 -10.32
C GLU A 34 4.72 -7.98 -10.97
N TYR A 35 5.33 -7.12 -10.17
CA TYR A 35 5.95 -5.90 -10.67
C TYR A 35 7.07 -5.45 -9.75
N LYS A 36 8.01 -4.70 -10.33
CA LYS A 36 9.13 -4.09 -9.63
C LYS A 36 8.97 -2.58 -9.65
N VAL A 37 9.21 -1.94 -8.51
CA VAL A 37 9.23 -0.49 -8.39
C VAL A 37 10.67 -0.07 -8.09
N HIS A 38 11.28 0.69 -8.98
CA HIS A 38 12.66 1.15 -8.81
C HIS A 38 12.74 2.22 -7.73
N PHE A 39 13.88 2.32 -7.04
CA PHE A 39 14.09 3.34 -6.00
C PHE A 39 13.93 4.78 -6.49
N ASN A 40 14.19 5.01 -7.78
CA ASN A 40 13.97 6.30 -8.46
C ASN A 40 12.49 6.70 -8.52
N ASP A 41 11.60 5.71 -8.57
CA ASP A 41 10.16 5.93 -8.68
C ASP A 41 9.48 6.05 -7.31
N ILE A 42 10.18 5.76 -6.20
CA ILE A 42 9.64 5.78 -4.84
C ILE A 42 9.89 7.14 -4.20
N GLN A 43 8.82 7.83 -3.82
CA GLN A 43 8.88 9.09 -3.07
C GLN A 43 8.93 8.82 -1.55
N ASP A 44 9.36 9.81 -0.79
CA ASP A 44 9.51 9.67 0.68
C ASP A 44 8.19 9.84 1.44
N GLU A 45 7.12 10.25 0.74
CA GLU A 45 5.79 10.43 1.27
C GLU A 45 5.08 9.11 1.55
N GLU A 46 4.45 9.04 2.74
CA GLU A 46 3.66 7.90 3.19
C GLU A 46 2.21 8.31 3.39
N ILE A 47 1.28 7.56 2.83
CA ILE A 47 -0.16 7.80 2.99
C ILE A 47 -0.77 6.63 3.76
N VAL A 48 -1.39 6.92 4.90
CA VAL A 48 -2.14 5.92 5.68
C VAL A 48 -3.62 6.10 5.39
N PHE A 49 -4.18 5.20 4.59
CA PHE A 49 -5.61 5.14 4.31
C PHE A 49 -6.30 4.30 5.38
N ARG A 50 -7.35 4.86 6.00
CA ARG A 50 -8.18 4.17 7.00
C ARG A 50 -9.63 4.22 6.56
N LYS A 51 -10.17 3.07 6.16
CA LYS A 51 -11.58 2.90 5.88
C LYS A 51 -12.32 2.61 7.19
N SER A 52 -13.17 3.55 7.60
CA SER A 52 -14.17 3.32 8.65
C SER A 52 -15.38 2.59 8.09
N LYS A 53 -16.17 1.97 8.96
CA LYS A 53 -17.45 1.38 8.56
C LYS A 53 -18.40 2.50 8.16
N ASP A 54 -19.10 2.33 7.05
CA ASP A 54 -20.20 3.20 6.70
C ASP A 54 -21.44 2.83 7.54
N PHE A 55 -21.70 3.63 8.57
CA PHE A 55 -22.87 3.44 9.43
C PHE A 55 -24.20 3.63 8.69
N VAL A 56 -24.24 4.49 7.67
CA VAL A 56 -25.45 4.72 6.87
C VAL A 56 -25.79 3.44 6.11
N LEU A 57 -24.78 2.82 5.49
CA LEU A 57 -24.96 1.55 4.79
C LEU A 57 -25.43 0.43 5.74
N ILE A 58 -24.88 0.37 6.96
CA ILE A 58 -25.33 -0.60 7.97
C ILE A 58 -26.82 -0.40 8.30
N ILE A 59 -27.24 0.86 8.51
CA ILE A 59 -28.64 1.20 8.80
C ILE A 59 -29.55 0.84 7.62
N VAL A 60 -29.12 1.07 6.38
CA VAL A 60 -29.87 0.69 5.18
C VAL A 60 -30.08 -0.83 5.11
N VAL A 61 -29.03 -1.63 5.33
CA VAL A 61 -29.17 -3.11 5.34
C VAL A 61 -30.10 -3.58 6.43
N ILE A 62 -30.02 -3.00 7.63
CA ILE A 62 -30.93 -3.31 8.74
C ILE A 62 -32.37 -2.93 8.36
N SER A 63 -32.58 -1.75 7.76
CA SER A 63 -33.90 -1.29 7.33
C SER A 63 -34.50 -2.21 6.27
N VAL A 64 -33.73 -2.62 5.26
CA VAL A 64 -34.17 -3.55 4.21
C VAL A 64 -34.55 -4.91 4.81
N LEU A 65 -33.80 -5.40 5.80
CA LEU A 65 -34.11 -6.65 6.51
C LEU A 65 -35.44 -6.55 7.27
N PHE A 66 -35.65 -5.48 8.03
CA PHE A 66 -36.93 -5.28 8.74
C PHE A 66 -38.10 -5.12 7.77
N ASN A 67 -37.94 -4.36 6.70
CA ASN A 67 -38.97 -4.21 5.68
C ASN A 67 -39.32 -5.57 5.04
N GLY A 68 -38.34 -6.41 4.71
CA GLY A 68 -38.60 -7.75 4.17
C GLY A 68 -39.40 -8.64 5.12
N ILE A 69 -39.10 -8.58 6.42
CA ILE A 69 -39.86 -9.29 7.46
C ILE A 69 -41.29 -8.76 7.55
N PHE A 70 -41.47 -7.43 7.63
CA PHE A 70 -42.81 -6.82 7.71
C PHE A 70 -43.67 -7.12 6.48
N LEU A 71 -43.08 -7.07 5.30
CA LEU A 71 -43.75 -7.38 4.05
C LEU A 71 -44.20 -8.85 4.02
N THR A 72 -43.35 -9.76 4.52
CA THR A 72 -43.75 -11.17 4.66
C THR A 72 -44.94 -11.34 5.61
N ILE A 73 -44.92 -10.68 6.78
CA ILE A 73 -46.03 -10.74 7.74
C ILE A 73 -47.32 -10.20 7.11
N PHE A 74 -47.24 -9.05 6.44
CA PHE A 74 -48.38 -8.42 5.77
C PHE A 74 -49.00 -9.34 4.71
N PHE A 75 -48.19 -9.96 3.84
CA PHE A 75 -48.71 -10.89 2.83
C PHE A 75 -49.29 -12.17 3.45
N ASN A 76 -48.67 -12.71 4.49
CA ASN A 76 -49.15 -13.91 5.15
C ASN A 76 -50.53 -13.68 5.80
N GLU A 77 -50.70 -12.54 6.46
CA GLU A 77 -51.96 -12.14 7.08
C GLU A 77 -53.04 -11.79 6.04
N HIS A 78 -52.69 -11.05 4.98
CA HIS A 78 -53.65 -10.60 3.96
C HIS A 78 -54.19 -11.75 3.10
N TYR A 79 -53.36 -12.74 2.77
CA TYR A 79 -53.75 -13.87 1.90
C TYR A 79 -54.07 -15.15 2.68
N HIS A 80 -54.06 -15.13 4.02
CA HIS A 80 -54.28 -16.29 4.89
C HIS A 80 -53.49 -17.52 4.43
N LEU A 81 -52.21 -17.34 4.13
CA LEU A 81 -51.39 -18.40 3.57
C LEU A 81 -51.24 -19.54 4.59
N SER A 82 -51.26 -20.78 4.09
CA SER A 82 -50.91 -21.93 4.92
C SER A 82 -49.45 -21.85 5.35
N GLY A 83 -49.08 -22.50 6.46
CA GLY A 83 -47.71 -22.44 6.98
C GLY A 83 -46.63 -22.83 5.96
N SER A 84 -46.92 -23.76 5.05
CA SER A 84 -45.98 -24.14 3.98
C SER A 84 -45.83 -23.08 2.89
N LEU A 85 -46.94 -22.44 2.46
CA LEU A 85 -46.93 -21.35 1.49
C LEU A 85 -46.29 -20.08 2.06
N GLY A 86 -46.54 -19.77 3.33
CA GLY A 86 -45.93 -18.63 4.03
C GLY A 86 -44.40 -18.73 4.08
N MET A 87 -43.86 -19.93 4.31
CA MET A 87 -42.40 -20.16 4.30
C MET A 87 -41.77 -19.96 2.91
N ILE A 88 -42.49 -20.33 1.83
CA ILE A 88 -42.03 -20.08 0.46
C ILE A 88 -41.99 -18.58 0.18
N VAL A 89 -43.06 -17.86 0.53
CA VAL A 89 -43.12 -16.39 0.35
C VAL A 89 -42.01 -15.69 1.16
N PHE A 90 -41.77 -16.11 2.40
CA PHE A 90 -40.65 -15.60 3.20
C PHE A 90 -39.30 -15.82 2.51
N GLY A 91 -39.06 -17.02 1.99
CA GLY A 91 -37.83 -17.35 1.27
C GLY A 91 -37.62 -16.42 0.06
N VAL A 92 -38.65 -16.22 -0.75
CA VAL A 92 -38.60 -15.32 -1.92
C VAL A 92 -38.37 -13.86 -1.52
N MET A 93 -39.07 -13.38 -0.49
CA MET A 93 -38.96 -11.99 -0.01
C MET A 93 -37.59 -11.68 0.63
N MET A 94 -36.90 -12.70 1.14
CA MET A 94 -35.56 -12.52 1.74
C MET A 94 -34.42 -12.55 0.70
N ILE A 95 -34.64 -13.02 -0.53
CA ILE A 95 -33.60 -13.06 -1.57
C ILE A 95 -32.96 -11.68 -1.82
N PRO A 96 -33.73 -10.58 -2.01
CA PRO A 96 -33.15 -9.25 -2.18
C PRO A 96 -32.34 -8.78 -0.95
N VAL A 97 -32.79 -9.12 0.25
CA VAL A 97 -32.09 -8.79 1.51
C VAL A 97 -30.71 -9.45 1.54
N PHE A 98 -30.64 -10.74 1.18
CA PHE A 98 -29.37 -11.47 1.13
C PHE A 98 -28.44 -10.98 0.02
N ILE A 99 -28.98 -10.60 -1.13
CA ILE A 99 -28.18 -10.01 -2.22
C ILE A 99 -27.55 -8.69 -1.75
N ILE A 100 -28.35 -7.79 -1.17
CA ILE A 100 -27.87 -6.49 -0.68
C ILE A 100 -26.83 -6.70 0.44
N ALA A 101 -27.12 -7.56 1.41
CA ALA A 101 -26.18 -7.86 2.50
C ALA A 101 -24.86 -8.47 1.98
N GLY A 102 -24.93 -9.36 0.98
CA GLY A 102 -23.77 -9.96 0.34
C GLY A 102 -22.90 -8.95 -0.41
N LEU A 103 -23.53 -8.06 -1.18
CA LEU A 103 -22.84 -7.00 -1.92
C LEU A 103 -22.18 -5.98 -0.99
N CYS A 104 -22.84 -5.61 0.10
CA CYS A 104 -22.33 -4.64 1.06
C CYS A 104 -21.29 -5.21 2.04
N ASN A 105 -21.02 -6.52 2.03
CA ASN A 105 -20.14 -7.17 3.01
C ASN A 105 -18.71 -6.56 3.05
N ASN A 106 -18.17 -6.20 1.88
CA ASN A 106 -16.84 -5.57 1.79
C ASN A 106 -16.81 -4.15 2.39
N GLU A 107 -17.93 -3.42 2.34
CA GLU A 107 -18.06 -2.07 2.91
C GLU A 107 -18.15 -2.09 4.45
N PHE A 108 -18.52 -3.22 5.04
CA PHE A 108 -18.57 -3.39 6.50
C PHE A 108 -17.22 -3.75 7.13
N ARG A 109 -16.18 -4.00 6.33
CA ARG A 109 -14.84 -4.31 6.84
C ARG A 109 -14.07 -3.03 7.15
N LYS A 110 -13.51 -2.95 8.36
CA LYS A 110 -12.49 -1.95 8.67
C LYS A 110 -11.21 -2.37 7.96
N GLU A 111 -10.77 -1.57 7.01
CA GLU A 111 -9.54 -1.80 6.28
C GLU A 111 -8.61 -0.61 6.50
N ALA A 112 -7.39 -0.90 6.92
CA ALA A 112 -6.33 0.09 7.00
C ALA A 112 -5.21 -0.38 6.07
N SER A 113 -4.76 0.53 5.22
CA SER A 113 -3.67 0.28 4.30
C SER A 113 -2.67 1.44 4.37
N LYS A 114 -1.40 1.10 4.29
CA LYS A 114 -0.32 2.09 4.19
C LYS A 114 0.22 2.02 2.77
N SER A 115 0.33 3.18 2.12
CA SER A 115 0.86 3.29 0.77
C SER A 115 2.13 4.12 0.78
N LEU A 116 3.18 3.63 0.13
CA LEU A 116 4.30 4.48 -0.29
C LEU A 116 3.97 5.11 -1.64
N THR A 117 4.12 6.42 -1.74
CA THR A 117 3.89 7.13 -2.99
C THR A 117 4.98 6.75 -3.98
N ALA A 118 4.58 6.23 -5.12
CA ALA A 118 5.48 5.88 -6.21
C ALA A 118 4.72 5.90 -7.54
N LYS A 119 5.44 5.86 -8.67
CA LYS A 119 4.81 5.75 -10.01
C LYS A 119 3.81 4.59 -10.08
N ARG A 120 4.09 3.50 -9.35
CA ARG A 120 3.11 2.49 -8.96
C ARG A 120 3.10 2.37 -7.44
N PRO A 121 2.01 2.74 -6.76
CA PRO A 121 1.98 2.82 -5.30
C PRO A 121 2.20 1.44 -4.67
N ILE A 122 3.04 1.40 -3.64
CA ILE A 122 3.31 0.18 -2.88
C ILE A 122 2.36 0.13 -1.70
N ILE A 123 1.33 -0.73 -1.78
CA ILE A 123 0.22 -0.77 -0.82
C ILE A 123 0.35 -1.97 0.11
N PHE A 124 0.57 -1.70 1.38
CA PHE A 124 0.66 -2.66 2.49
C PHE A 124 -0.67 -2.79 3.24
N PHE A 125 -0.94 -3.97 3.78
CA PHE A 125 -1.98 -4.12 4.79
C PHE A 125 -1.49 -3.54 6.12
N TYR A 126 -2.26 -2.64 6.72
CA TYR A 126 -1.85 -1.89 7.92
C TYR A 126 -2.78 -2.19 9.10
N THR A 127 -2.99 -3.48 9.36
CA THR A 127 -3.75 -3.94 10.52
C THR A 127 -2.93 -3.80 11.80
N ASN A 128 -3.57 -3.81 12.98
CA ASN A 128 -2.84 -3.72 14.25
C ASN A 128 -1.76 -4.80 14.43
N LYS A 129 -1.92 -5.98 13.79
CA LYS A 129 -0.95 -7.08 13.85
C LYS A 129 0.25 -6.85 12.93
N ASP A 130 0.02 -6.25 11.77
CA ASP A 130 1.05 -6.06 10.74
C ASP A 130 1.77 -4.72 10.88
N LYS A 131 1.21 -3.78 11.66
CA LYS A 131 1.65 -2.39 11.77
C LYS A 131 3.16 -2.26 11.99
N GLU A 132 3.68 -2.91 13.02
CA GLU A 132 5.10 -2.83 13.40
C GLU A 132 6.00 -3.43 12.31
N GLN A 133 5.60 -4.55 11.70
CA GLN A 133 6.36 -5.19 10.63
C GLN A 133 6.39 -4.32 9.37
N VAL A 134 5.27 -3.68 9.02
CA VAL A 134 5.18 -2.75 7.89
C VAL A 134 6.03 -1.52 8.16
N ASP A 135 5.96 -0.92 9.35
CA ASP A 135 6.74 0.28 9.68
C ASP A 135 8.25 -0.02 9.68
N LEU A 136 8.65 -1.20 10.15
CA LEU A 136 10.04 -1.67 10.07
C LEU A 136 10.46 -1.90 8.61
N PHE A 137 9.60 -2.52 7.79
CA PHE A 137 9.89 -2.78 6.38
C PHE A 137 9.97 -1.49 5.54
N VAL A 138 9.11 -0.51 5.82
CA VAL A 138 9.16 0.81 5.17
C VAL A 138 10.46 1.53 5.53
N SER A 139 10.87 1.49 6.81
CA SER A 139 12.16 2.05 7.24
C SER A 139 13.33 1.41 6.49
N LYS A 140 13.27 0.09 6.33
CA LYS A 140 14.23 -0.71 5.56
C LYS A 140 14.27 -0.34 4.08
N ILE A 141 13.13 -0.10 3.43
CA ILE A 141 13.07 0.40 2.05
C ILE A 141 13.81 1.75 1.94
N LYS A 142 13.58 2.66 2.89
CA LYS A 142 14.25 3.98 2.90
C LYS A 142 15.76 3.85 3.10
N GLU A 143 16.19 2.95 3.97
CA GLU A 143 17.60 2.64 4.19
C GLU A 143 18.25 2.06 2.92
N SER A 144 17.65 1.04 2.29
CA SER A 144 18.17 0.47 1.06
C SER A 144 18.17 1.45 -0.12
N LYS A 145 17.15 2.33 -0.21
CA LYS A 145 17.13 3.44 -1.18
C LYS A 145 18.31 4.39 -0.96
N LYS A 146 18.59 4.75 0.30
CA LYS A 146 19.75 5.58 0.65
C LYS A 146 21.05 4.90 0.28
N GLU A 147 21.23 3.63 0.63
CA GLU A 147 22.43 2.85 0.28
C GLU A 147 22.65 2.74 -1.23
N PHE A 148 21.58 2.52 -2.00
CA PHE A 148 21.61 2.51 -3.45
C PHE A 148 22.17 3.82 -4.02
N TYR A 149 21.65 4.97 -3.58
CA TYR A 149 22.12 6.27 -4.05
C TYR A 149 23.53 6.61 -3.58
N LEU A 150 23.92 6.20 -2.37
CA LEU A 150 25.30 6.36 -1.93
C LEU A 150 26.25 5.51 -2.79
N LYS A 151 25.90 4.26 -3.08
CA LYS A 151 26.71 3.38 -3.93
C LYS A 151 26.90 3.97 -5.34
N GLU A 152 25.85 4.58 -5.90
CA GLU A 152 25.86 5.10 -7.27
C GLU A 152 26.49 6.50 -7.39
N TYR A 153 26.23 7.40 -6.44
CA TYR A 153 26.56 8.82 -6.56
C TYR A 153 27.63 9.31 -5.59
N PHE A 154 27.91 8.60 -4.49
CA PHE A 154 28.96 8.95 -3.52
C PHE A 154 30.31 8.33 -3.93
N ARG A 155 30.69 8.49 -5.20
CA ARG A 155 31.96 8.02 -5.74
C ARG A 155 32.58 9.11 -6.61
N ILE A 156 33.88 9.28 -6.47
CA ILE A 156 34.66 10.16 -7.34
C ILE A 156 35.05 9.36 -8.57
N ASP A 157 34.60 9.80 -9.74
CA ASP A 157 34.85 9.14 -11.02
C ASP A 157 35.51 10.12 -11.98
N ASN A 158 36.75 9.84 -12.36
CA ASN A 158 37.54 10.69 -13.25
C ASN A 158 36.96 10.76 -14.68
N LEU A 159 36.04 9.85 -15.06
CA LEU A 159 35.34 9.88 -16.33
C LEU A 159 34.20 10.89 -16.35
N ILE A 160 33.79 11.40 -15.18
CA ILE A 160 32.65 12.29 -15.03
C ILE A 160 33.16 13.73 -14.82
N PRO A 161 32.66 14.72 -15.58
CA PRO A 161 33.07 16.11 -15.39
C PRO A 161 32.86 16.58 -13.95
N THR A 162 33.81 17.36 -13.42
CA THR A 162 33.81 17.84 -12.03
C THR A 162 32.50 18.51 -11.62
N HIS A 163 31.92 19.33 -12.49
CA HIS A 163 30.65 20.01 -12.20
C HIS A 163 29.46 19.04 -12.03
N VAL A 164 29.47 17.91 -12.75
CA VAL A 164 28.44 16.85 -12.61
C VAL A 164 28.64 16.11 -11.28
N GLN A 165 29.89 15.84 -10.89
CA GLN A 165 30.19 15.23 -9.60
C GLN A 165 29.74 16.12 -8.44
N LEU A 166 30.06 17.41 -8.47
CA LEU A 166 29.57 18.37 -7.47
C LEU A 166 28.04 18.40 -7.40
N SER A 167 27.37 18.42 -8.55
CA SER A 167 25.90 18.40 -8.62
C SER A 167 25.30 17.14 -7.96
N ARG A 168 25.94 15.98 -8.12
CA ARG A 168 25.54 14.73 -7.46
C ARG A 168 25.67 14.82 -5.94
N ILE A 169 26.78 15.38 -5.44
CA ILE A 169 27.00 15.55 -3.99
C ILE A 169 26.00 16.54 -3.40
N HIS A 170 25.74 17.66 -4.08
CA HIS A 170 24.69 18.60 -3.68
C HIS A 170 23.33 17.91 -3.62
N TRP A 171 22.96 17.15 -4.65
CA TRP A 171 21.71 16.41 -4.66
C TRP A 171 21.60 15.39 -3.50
N LEU A 172 22.67 14.64 -3.20
CA LEU A 172 22.70 13.72 -2.06
C LEU A 172 22.51 14.46 -0.72
N TYR A 173 23.07 15.67 -0.59
CA TYR A 173 22.91 16.51 0.60
C TYR A 173 21.49 17.08 0.73
N GLU A 174 20.93 17.63 -0.36
CA GLU A 174 19.56 18.17 -0.39
C GLU A 174 18.52 17.11 -0.03
N ASN A 175 18.72 15.86 -0.49
CA ASN A 175 17.86 14.72 -0.16
C ASN A 175 18.20 14.05 1.20
N LYS A 176 19.11 14.65 1.99
CA LYS A 176 19.51 14.18 3.33
C LYS A 176 20.11 12.76 3.36
N TYR A 177 20.68 12.29 2.25
CA TYR A 177 21.40 11.03 2.19
C TYR A 177 22.81 11.14 2.81
N ILE A 178 23.41 12.33 2.78
CA ILE A 178 24.67 12.64 3.45
C ILE A 178 24.52 13.85 4.38
N ASN A 179 25.40 13.96 5.37
CA ASN A 179 25.48 15.13 6.23
C ASN A 179 26.44 16.18 5.65
N GLU A 180 26.47 17.38 6.23
CA GLU A 180 27.32 18.48 5.78
C GLU A 180 28.82 18.13 5.82
N SER A 181 29.26 17.40 6.84
CA SER A 181 30.65 16.97 7.00
C SER A 181 31.09 16.07 5.83
N ASN A 182 30.29 15.06 5.50
CA ASN A 182 30.52 14.15 4.40
C ASN A 182 30.49 14.87 3.04
N ALA A 183 29.59 15.85 2.89
CA ALA A 183 29.50 16.65 1.67
C ALA A 183 30.76 17.50 1.47
N LYS A 184 31.20 18.23 2.51
CA LYS A 184 32.43 19.04 2.46
C LYS A 184 33.66 18.19 2.16
N PHE A 185 33.81 17.07 2.87
CA PHE A 185 34.93 16.16 2.68
C PHE A 185 35.09 15.70 1.21
N ILE A 186 34.00 15.26 0.57
CA ILE A 186 34.05 14.81 -0.83
C ILE A 186 34.28 15.99 -1.79
N ILE A 187 33.65 17.14 -1.54
CA ILE A 187 33.85 18.34 -2.38
C ILE A 187 35.32 18.77 -2.36
N ASP A 188 35.94 18.82 -1.18
CA ASP A 188 37.36 19.17 -1.02
C ASP A 188 38.27 18.16 -1.73
N GLU A 189 37.93 16.86 -1.70
CA GLU A 189 38.66 15.81 -2.41
C GLU A 189 38.55 15.97 -3.95
N ILE A 190 37.36 16.29 -4.45
CA ILE A 190 37.11 16.56 -5.88
C ILE A 190 37.91 17.79 -6.33
N GLU A 191 37.92 18.87 -5.55
CA GLU A 191 38.67 20.08 -5.87
C GLU A 191 40.19 19.86 -5.81
N SER A 192 40.67 19.12 -4.81
CA SER A 192 42.08 18.77 -4.68
C SER A 192 42.58 17.96 -5.88
N LYS A 193 41.78 16.98 -6.35
CA LYS A 193 42.11 16.21 -7.55
C LYS A 193 42.14 17.06 -8.81
N ARG A 194 41.20 18.00 -8.98
CA ARG A 194 41.21 18.94 -10.10
C ARG A 194 42.52 19.75 -10.14
N ILE A 195 42.96 20.25 -8.99
CA ILE A 195 44.21 21.03 -8.88
C ILE A 195 45.43 20.18 -9.26
N ILE A 196 45.47 18.91 -8.84
CA ILE A 196 46.59 18.00 -9.11
C ILE A 196 46.62 17.58 -10.59
N GLU A 197 45.48 17.30 -11.20
CA GLU A 197 45.38 16.83 -12.59
C GLU A 197 45.42 17.97 -13.63
N GLY A 198 45.36 19.23 -13.19
CA GLY A 198 45.49 20.41 -14.05
C GLY A 198 44.32 20.65 -15.01
N LEU A 199 43.13 20.16 -14.64
CA LEU A 199 41.86 20.33 -15.37
C LEU A 199 41.09 21.59 -14.96
#